data_AF-A0A524G9V8-F1
#
_entry.id   AF-A0A524G9V8-F1
#
_cell.length_a   1.000
_cell.length_b   1.000
_cell.length_c   1.000
_cell.angle_alpha   90.00
_cell.angle_beta   90.00
_cell.angle_gamma   90.00
#
_symmetry.space_group_name_H-M   'P 1'
#
loop_
_entity.id
_entity.type
_entity.pdbx_description
1 polymer ?
#
loop_
_entity_poly.entity_id
_entity_poly.type
_entity_poly.pdbx_seq_one_letter_code
_entity_poly.pdbx_strand_id
1 'polypeptide(L)'
;MMEFKKSYLITVLLILTIIGIPFFFGVAPSSQPFGLILDADYISSGPYKGNFLVTHEPGAVMIVTPDLEEIWRTDIPGPFCHESEFMPNGNIMITDTDMHRLIEVNINNPNEIVWEWNTKDSDDINWTAFAIQEEWNQEAIDYVSNQEPEEGDWTHMNDVEFINGTERGRSHDSLLVSLRNFDLILEINYTNTKEVLWYYGEPKNHEILYEQHNPDIRENGNIIICDSENYRIVEIDYDTKETVWDFYLDFPYGQLRWARDCDDIGNGLYLITDSNNGRVLLVNRETKQIIREYGKDWLVQPYESDYFEINGQGYILTADPLITSLTIMDFNSGEVLNSVGTPFITNYVRYFGILVNIYYGTLFIVAFKNSPEKKIRDKLRDSNVYIELIHTVLVFFIVTYLATYFVYLAEFGLQDIIDAIVANQ
;
A
#
# COMPACT_ATOMS: atom_id res chain seq x y z
N MET A 1 -17.73 -31.67 -41.94
CA MET A 1 -17.70 -31.68 -40.47
C MET A 1 -16.61 -32.63 -40.04
N MET A 2 -15.54 -32.12 -39.44
CA MET A 2 -14.42 -32.93 -38.95
C MET A 2 -14.89 -33.66 -37.68
N GLU A 3 -15.06 -34.99 -37.73
CA GLU A 3 -15.41 -35.78 -36.55
C GLU A 3 -14.26 -35.69 -35.54
N PHE A 4 -14.40 -34.79 -34.56
CA PHE A 4 -13.49 -34.70 -33.45
C PHE A 4 -13.65 -35.97 -32.59
N LYS A 5 -12.79 -36.96 -32.83
CA LYS A 5 -12.80 -38.21 -32.05
C LYS A 5 -12.53 -37.86 -30.59
N LYS A 6 -13.43 -38.26 -29.69
CA LYS A 6 -13.32 -38.09 -28.22
C LYS A 6 -11.92 -38.40 -27.65
N SER A 7 -11.19 -39.33 -28.27
CA SER A 7 -9.81 -39.68 -27.88
C SER A 7 -8.78 -38.56 -28.09
N TYR A 8 -8.92 -37.72 -29.11
CA TYR A 8 -8.00 -36.59 -29.34
C TYR A 8 -8.23 -35.49 -28.30
N LEU A 9 -9.49 -35.20 -27.99
CA LEU A 9 -9.84 -34.23 -26.96
C LEU A 9 -9.25 -34.65 -25.61
N ILE A 10 -9.45 -35.89 -25.18
CA ILE A 10 -8.87 -36.42 -23.92
C ILE A 10 -7.34 -36.26 -23.87
N THR A 11 -6.65 -36.49 -24.97
CA THR A 11 -5.18 -36.40 -25.03
C THR A 11 -4.71 -34.94 -24.90
N VAL A 12 -5.39 -34.01 -25.60
CA VAL A 12 -5.11 -32.57 -25.51
C VAL A 12 -5.36 -32.06 -24.10
N LEU A 13 -6.49 -32.44 -23.49
CA LEU A 13 -6.84 -32.04 -22.12
C LEU A 13 -5.81 -32.55 -21.10
N LEU A 14 -5.34 -33.81 -21.21
CA LEU A 14 -4.29 -34.36 -20.34
C LEU A 14 -2.95 -33.64 -20.47
N ILE A 15 -2.52 -33.31 -21.69
CA ILE A 15 -1.27 -32.57 -21.93
C ILE A 15 -1.34 -31.19 -21.28
N LEU A 16 -2.47 -30.50 -21.45
CA LEU A 16 -2.69 -29.18 -20.89
C LEU A 16 -2.71 -29.18 -19.37
N THR A 17 -3.32 -30.18 -18.72
CA THR A 17 -3.27 -30.34 -17.25
C THR A 17 -1.84 -30.60 -16.75
N ILE A 18 -1.07 -31.44 -17.44
CA ILE A 18 0.32 -31.75 -17.04
C ILE A 18 1.24 -30.52 -17.15
N ILE A 19 1.04 -29.68 -18.17
CA ILE A 19 1.82 -28.44 -18.37
C ILE A 19 1.38 -27.33 -17.40
N GLY A 20 0.09 -27.26 -17.06
CA GLY A 20 -0.45 -26.20 -16.19
C GLY A 20 -0.15 -26.38 -14.70
N ILE A 21 -0.01 -27.62 -14.22
CA ILE A 21 0.27 -27.93 -12.80
C ILE A 21 1.58 -27.26 -12.30
N PRO A 22 2.74 -27.41 -12.96
CA PRO A 22 3.97 -26.75 -12.51
C PRO A 22 3.89 -25.22 -12.46
N PHE A 23 3.13 -24.60 -13.37
CA PHE A 23 2.92 -23.14 -13.40
C PHE A 23 2.02 -22.65 -12.25
N PHE A 24 1.09 -23.50 -11.79
CA PHE A 24 0.15 -23.17 -10.71
C PHE A 24 0.72 -23.47 -9.30
N PHE A 25 1.59 -24.47 -9.18
CA PHE A 25 2.13 -24.96 -7.90
C PHE A 25 3.60 -24.57 -7.64
N GLY A 26 4.25 -23.84 -8.55
CA GLY A 26 5.60 -23.31 -8.35
C GLY A 26 5.60 -22.19 -7.31
N VAL A 27 5.65 -22.56 -6.03
CA VAL A 27 5.93 -21.64 -4.92
C VAL A 27 7.45 -21.52 -4.82
N ALA A 28 8.00 -20.32 -5.02
CA ALA A 28 9.39 -20.05 -4.68
C ALA A 28 9.56 -20.15 -3.15
N PRO A 29 10.62 -20.80 -2.65
CA PRO A 29 10.81 -21.07 -1.23
C PRO A 29 11.35 -19.84 -0.50
N SER A 30 10.46 -18.93 -0.09
CA SER A 30 10.67 -17.94 0.98
C SER A 30 9.32 -17.32 1.40
N SER A 31 8.34 -18.18 1.68
CA SER A 31 6.99 -17.77 2.10
C SER A 31 6.97 -17.45 3.60
N GLN A 32 7.44 -16.26 3.97
CA GLN A 32 7.01 -15.60 5.21
C GLN A 32 5.77 -14.77 4.83
N PRO A 33 4.55 -15.16 5.25
CA PRO A 33 3.37 -14.36 4.95
C PRO A 33 3.39 -13.10 5.81
N PHE A 34 3.91 -12.00 5.25
CA PHE A 34 3.48 -10.67 5.67
C PHE A 34 2.03 -10.48 5.17
N GLY A 35 1.23 -9.73 5.91
CA GLY A 35 -0.07 -9.23 5.43
C GLY A 35 0.12 -8.01 4.53
N LEU A 36 -0.84 -7.10 4.49
CA LEU A 36 -0.66 -5.85 3.73
C LEU A 36 0.42 -5.04 4.45
N ILE A 37 1.43 -4.59 3.72
CA ILE A 37 2.48 -3.69 4.25
C ILE A 37 2.13 -2.32 3.72
N LEU A 38 1.92 -1.36 4.61
CA LEU A 38 1.50 -0.02 4.26
C LEU A 38 2.70 0.93 4.28
N ASP A 39 3.46 0.92 5.37
CA ASP A 39 4.69 1.69 5.57
C ASP A 39 5.91 0.76 5.73
N ALA A 40 7.06 1.19 5.23
CA ALA A 40 8.33 0.65 5.69
C ALA A 40 9.51 1.64 5.60
N ASP A 41 10.05 1.99 6.76
CA ASP A 41 11.24 2.84 6.93
C ASP A 41 12.57 2.10 7.13
N TYR A 42 13.67 2.73 6.71
CA TYR A 42 15.02 2.36 7.16
C TYR A 42 15.43 3.00 8.49
N ILE A 43 15.74 2.16 9.49
CA ILE A 43 16.22 2.64 10.80
C ILE A 43 17.69 3.07 10.70
N SER A 44 17.92 4.38 10.66
CA SER A 44 19.25 4.98 10.46
C SER A 44 20.08 5.15 11.75
N SER A 45 19.42 5.08 12.93
CA SER A 45 20.01 5.38 14.23
C SER A 45 19.52 4.44 15.35
N GLY A 46 20.08 4.59 16.56
CA GLY A 46 19.64 3.81 17.72
C GLY A 46 20.04 2.31 17.71
N PRO A 47 19.46 1.50 18.61
CA PRO A 47 19.84 0.09 18.81
C PRO A 47 19.43 -0.84 17.67
N TYR A 48 18.43 -0.44 16.88
CA TYR A 48 17.95 -1.19 15.71
C TYR A 48 18.50 -0.66 14.39
N LYS A 49 19.52 0.20 14.43
CA LYS A 49 20.18 0.72 13.24
C LYS A 49 20.53 -0.39 12.23
N GLY A 50 20.17 -0.16 10.98
CA GLY A 50 20.44 -1.11 9.89
C GLY A 50 19.35 -2.14 9.66
N ASN A 51 18.23 -2.03 10.36
CA ASN A 51 17.02 -2.82 10.16
C ASN A 51 15.91 -1.91 9.62
N PHE A 52 14.75 -2.50 9.32
CA PHE A 52 13.59 -1.78 8.78
C PHE A 52 12.46 -1.79 9.80
N LEU A 53 11.80 -0.65 9.98
CA LEU A 53 10.50 -0.56 10.66
C LEU A 53 9.42 -0.84 9.61
N VAL A 54 8.37 -1.56 9.97
CA VAL A 54 7.36 -2.02 9.01
C VAL A 54 5.99 -1.97 9.65
N THR A 55 5.07 -1.22 9.03
CA THR A 55 3.66 -1.21 9.40
C THR A 55 2.89 -2.27 8.62
N HIS A 56 2.22 -3.16 9.36
CA HIS A 56 1.62 -4.38 8.85
C HIS A 56 0.14 -4.48 9.21
N GLU A 57 -0.73 -4.73 8.22
CA GLU A 57 -2.14 -5.07 8.47
C GLU A 57 -2.34 -6.56 8.79
N PRO A 58 -3.09 -6.91 9.86
CA PRO A 58 -4.10 -6.07 10.51
C PRO A 58 -3.63 -5.40 11.81
N GLY A 59 -2.70 -4.45 11.70
CA GLY A 59 -2.24 -3.41 12.64
C GLY A 59 -1.20 -3.84 13.68
N ALA A 60 -0.24 -4.63 13.21
CA ALA A 60 1.03 -4.85 13.90
C ALA A 60 2.11 -3.91 13.34
N VAL A 61 3.05 -3.52 14.18
CA VAL A 61 4.29 -2.84 13.77
C VAL A 61 5.47 -3.73 14.13
N MET A 62 6.40 -3.91 13.20
CA MET A 62 7.50 -4.87 13.33
C MET A 62 8.83 -4.21 12.97
N ILE A 63 9.92 -4.72 13.55
CA ILE A 63 11.27 -4.43 13.06
C ILE A 63 11.80 -5.70 12.42
N VAL A 64 12.28 -5.59 11.18
CA VAL A 64 12.82 -6.70 10.39
C VAL A 64 14.25 -6.44 9.93
N THR A 65 15.08 -7.48 9.87
CA THR A 65 16.47 -7.36 9.41
C THR A 65 16.56 -7.14 7.89
N PRO A 66 17.75 -6.85 7.32
CA PRO A 66 17.97 -6.85 5.87
C PRO A 66 17.68 -8.18 5.16
N ASP A 67 17.76 -9.29 5.91
CA ASP A 67 17.34 -10.62 5.47
C ASP A 67 15.83 -10.87 5.70
N LEU A 68 15.12 -9.84 6.16
CA LEU A 68 13.68 -9.77 6.36
C LEU A 68 13.19 -10.76 7.44
N GLU A 69 14.01 -10.92 8.49
CA GLU A 69 13.68 -11.65 9.70
C GLU A 69 13.10 -10.71 10.77
N GLU A 70 11.93 -11.04 11.34
CA GLU A 70 11.32 -10.29 12.45
C GLU A 70 12.18 -10.39 13.73
N ILE A 71 12.54 -9.24 14.29
CA ILE A 71 13.34 -9.14 15.53
C ILE A 71 12.64 -8.37 16.66
N TRP A 72 11.57 -7.64 16.34
CA TRP A 72 10.71 -6.94 17.30
C TRP A 72 9.30 -6.81 16.72
N ARG A 73 8.28 -6.77 17.60
CA ARG A 73 6.88 -6.63 17.22
C ARG A 73 6.05 -6.01 18.33
N THR A 74 5.08 -5.18 17.94
CA THR A 74 3.88 -4.85 18.73
C THR A 74 2.62 -5.22 17.95
N ASP A 75 1.59 -5.67 18.65
CA ASP A 75 0.23 -5.88 18.12
C ASP A 75 -0.73 -4.75 18.53
N ILE A 76 -0.19 -3.67 19.11
CA ILE A 76 -0.91 -2.43 19.39
C ILE A 76 -0.71 -1.53 18.15
N PRO A 77 -1.77 -0.91 17.60
CA PRO A 77 -3.10 -0.71 18.21
C PRO A 77 -4.11 -1.85 18.09
N GLY A 78 -3.93 -2.82 17.21
CA GLY A 78 -4.98 -3.77 16.87
C GLY A 78 -5.27 -3.70 15.37
N PRO A 79 -6.52 -3.58 14.89
CA PRO A 79 -6.89 -4.01 13.54
C PRO A 79 -6.31 -3.19 12.37
N PHE A 80 -6.00 -1.89 12.55
CA PHE A 80 -5.62 -1.02 11.42
C PHE A 80 -4.76 0.17 11.86
N CYS A 81 -3.51 0.21 11.41
CA CYS A 81 -2.62 1.36 11.47
C CYS A 81 -1.97 1.56 10.10
N HIS A 82 -1.69 2.81 9.73
CA HIS A 82 -1.16 3.14 8.39
C HIS A 82 0.34 3.38 8.37
N GLU A 83 0.84 4.01 9.43
CA GLU A 83 2.16 4.63 9.49
C GLU A 83 2.81 4.33 10.85
N SER A 84 4.13 4.15 10.86
CA SER A 84 4.90 4.07 12.08
C SER A 84 6.26 4.69 11.95
N GLU A 85 6.61 5.55 12.91
CA GLU A 85 7.89 6.27 12.86
C GLU A 85 8.77 5.94 14.07
N PHE A 86 10.07 5.78 13.83
CA PHE A 86 11.06 5.55 14.87
C PHE A 86 11.50 6.87 15.54
N MET A 87 11.02 7.10 16.76
CA MET A 87 11.20 8.38 17.47
C MET A 87 12.64 8.57 18.02
N PRO A 88 13.12 9.82 18.19
CA PRO A 88 14.46 10.09 18.72
C PRO A 88 14.72 9.55 20.13
N ASN A 89 13.67 9.37 20.94
CA ASN A 89 13.75 8.79 22.27
C ASN A 89 13.86 7.24 22.25
N GLY A 90 13.73 6.63 21.06
CA GLY A 90 13.84 5.20 20.80
C GLY A 90 12.50 4.45 20.79
N ASN A 91 11.38 5.11 21.11
CA ASN A 91 10.04 4.54 21.01
C ASN A 91 9.53 4.60 19.56
N ILE A 92 8.34 4.07 19.32
CA ILE A 92 7.70 4.07 18.00
C ILE A 92 6.40 4.85 18.07
N MET A 93 6.25 5.86 17.22
CA MET A 93 4.97 6.54 16.99
C MET A 93 4.16 5.75 15.97
N ILE A 94 2.84 5.63 16.17
CA ILE A 94 1.97 4.85 15.30
C ILE A 94 0.68 5.65 15.05
N THR A 95 0.24 5.68 13.79
CA THR A 95 -1.10 6.15 13.43
C THR A 95 -2.11 5.03 13.65
N ASP A 96 -2.85 5.07 14.76
CA ASP A 96 -3.97 4.16 15.03
C ASP A 96 -5.20 4.65 14.26
N THR A 97 -5.26 4.27 12.99
CA THR A 97 -6.26 4.75 12.05
C THR A 97 -7.67 4.30 12.42
N ASP A 98 -7.82 3.06 12.93
CA ASP A 98 -9.12 2.53 13.39
C ASP A 98 -9.68 3.37 14.55
N MET A 99 -8.83 3.73 15.50
CA MET A 99 -9.26 4.48 16.69
C MET A 99 -9.12 6.00 16.55
N HIS A 100 -8.64 6.49 15.40
CA HIS A 100 -8.47 7.91 15.06
C HIS A 100 -7.56 8.66 16.04
N ARG A 101 -6.41 8.07 16.37
CA ARG A 101 -5.45 8.63 17.33
C ARG A 101 -4.01 8.33 16.93
N LEU A 102 -3.09 9.12 17.47
CA LEU A 102 -1.67 8.82 17.50
C LEU A 102 -1.33 8.16 18.83
N ILE A 103 -0.48 7.15 18.80
CA ILE A 103 0.03 6.49 20.01
C ILE A 103 1.54 6.31 19.91
N GLU A 104 2.22 6.50 21.03
CA GLU A 104 3.64 6.17 21.15
C GLU A 104 3.78 4.89 21.98
N VAL A 105 4.42 3.88 21.40
CA VAL A 105 4.65 2.57 22.02
C VAL A 105 6.08 2.46 22.54
N ASN A 106 6.22 1.96 23.77
CA ASN A 106 7.51 1.73 24.41
C ASN A 106 8.28 0.60 23.72
N ILE A 107 9.46 0.90 23.17
CA ILE A 107 10.28 -0.09 22.47
C ILE A 107 10.75 -1.25 23.37
N ASN A 108 10.91 -1.00 24.68
CA ASN A 108 11.35 -2.00 25.65
C ASN A 108 10.18 -2.80 26.24
N ASN A 109 8.95 -2.35 26.01
CA ASN A 109 7.72 -3.01 26.44
C ASN A 109 6.63 -2.78 25.38
N PRO A 110 6.60 -3.59 24.30
CA PRO A 110 5.75 -3.36 23.14
C PRO A 110 4.24 -3.39 23.42
N ASN A 111 3.81 -3.68 24.65
CA ASN A 111 2.41 -3.65 25.07
C ASN A 111 2.04 -2.39 25.87
N GLU A 112 2.93 -1.39 25.95
CA GLU A 112 2.74 -0.17 26.73
C GLU A 112 2.71 1.05 25.81
N ILE A 113 1.55 1.73 25.81
CA ILE A 113 1.38 3.06 25.22
C ILE A 113 1.87 4.09 26.26
N VAL A 114 2.82 4.94 25.89
CA VAL A 114 3.44 5.94 26.78
C VAL A 114 2.96 7.36 26.51
N TRP A 115 2.38 7.60 25.34
CA TRP A 115 1.79 8.87 24.92
C TRP A 115 0.64 8.60 23.93
N GLU A 116 -0.38 9.46 23.94
CA GLU A 116 -1.53 9.39 23.02
C GLU A 116 -1.98 10.80 22.66
N TRP A 117 -2.40 11.02 21.42
CA TRP A 117 -3.21 12.18 21.00
C TRP A 117 -4.41 11.70 20.22
N ASN A 118 -5.62 12.08 20.65
CA ASN A 118 -6.85 11.44 20.19
C ASN A 118 -7.82 12.46 19.59
N THR A 119 -8.17 12.27 18.31
CA THR A 119 -9.06 13.20 17.59
C THR A 119 -10.50 13.21 18.13
N LYS A 120 -10.85 12.22 18.94
CA LYS A 120 -12.16 12.09 19.62
C LYS A 120 -12.15 12.66 21.04
N ASP A 121 -10.98 12.95 21.60
CA ASP A 121 -10.87 13.57 22.91
C ASP A 121 -10.95 15.10 22.78
N SER A 122 -11.99 15.69 23.38
CA SER A 122 -12.18 17.14 23.36
C SER A 122 -11.11 17.92 24.14
N ASP A 123 -10.36 17.25 25.03
CA ASP A 123 -9.21 17.86 25.71
C ASP A 123 -7.99 17.96 24.79
N ASP A 124 -7.86 17.07 23.80
CA ASP A 124 -6.79 17.10 22.79
C ASP A 124 -7.19 18.00 21.60
N ILE A 125 -8.43 17.91 21.10
CA ILE A 125 -8.95 18.82 20.06
C ILE A 125 -10.49 18.95 20.10
N ASN A 126 -10.99 20.19 20.08
CA ASN A 126 -12.41 20.47 19.86
C ASN A 126 -12.62 20.97 18.43
N TRP A 127 -13.01 20.06 17.53
CA TRP A 127 -13.16 20.34 16.10
C TRP A 127 -14.09 21.50 15.77
N THR A 128 -15.26 21.58 16.40
CA THR A 128 -16.20 22.69 16.16
C THR A 128 -15.60 24.02 16.59
N ALA A 129 -14.96 24.08 17.76
CA ALA A 129 -14.34 25.30 18.24
C ALA A 129 -13.16 25.71 17.36
N PHE A 130 -12.34 24.74 16.95
CA PHE A 130 -11.22 24.94 16.03
C PHE A 130 -11.69 25.49 14.68
N ALA A 131 -12.67 24.85 14.04
CA ALA A 131 -13.21 25.29 12.76
C ALA A 131 -13.82 26.70 12.80
N ILE A 132 -14.51 27.05 13.89
CA ILE A 132 -15.05 28.41 14.09
C ILE A 132 -13.94 29.44 14.29
N GLN A 133 -12.91 29.10 15.07
CA GLN A 133 -11.77 29.97 15.33
C GLN A 133 -11.01 30.28 14.04
N GLU A 134 -10.83 29.27 13.20
CA GLU A 134 -10.12 29.35 11.92
C GLU A 134 -10.99 29.86 10.76
N GLU A 135 -12.20 30.35 11.07
CA GLU A 135 -13.13 30.97 10.11
C GLU A 135 -13.50 30.08 8.91
N TRP A 136 -13.51 28.75 9.09
CA TRP A 136 -13.93 27.81 8.05
C TRP A 136 -15.38 28.04 7.61
N ASN A 137 -15.68 27.62 6.38
CA ASN A 137 -17.04 27.74 5.86
C ASN A 137 -18.03 26.82 6.62
N GLN A 138 -19.34 27.08 6.45
CA GLN A 138 -20.38 26.34 7.18
C GLN A 138 -20.39 24.84 6.85
N GLU A 139 -20.08 24.45 5.62
CA GLU A 139 -20.02 23.05 5.20
C GLU A 139 -18.88 22.30 5.91
N ALA A 140 -17.71 22.92 6.01
CA ALA A 140 -16.57 22.38 6.77
C ALA A 140 -16.90 22.27 8.27
N ILE A 141 -17.50 23.30 8.88
CA ILE A 141 -17.93 23.28 10.28
C ILE A 141 -18.93 22.15 10.51
N ASP A 142 -19.95 22.01 9.65
CA ASP A 142 -20.96 20.97 9.76
C ASP A 142 -20.33 19.57 9.61
N TYR A 143 -19.35 19.42 8.72
CA TYR A 143 -18.65 18.14 8.51
C TYR A 143 -17.91 17.67 9.75
N VAL A 144 -17.08 18.54 10.36
CA VAL A 144 -16.28 18.16 11.54
C VAL A 144 -17.07 18.16 12.85
N SER A 145 -18.21 18.86 12.89
CA SER A 145 -19.11 18.88 14.07
C SER A 145 -20.01 17.64 14.16
N ASN A 146 -20.23 16.94 13.04
CA ASN A 146 -20.91 15.65 13.03
C ASN A 146 -19.92 14.57 13.51
N GLN A 147 -19.74 14.50 14.83
CA GLN A 147 -18.86 13.54 15.48
C GLN A 147 -19.35 12.10 15.22
N GLU A 148 -18.54 11.37 14.46
CA GLU A 148 -18.66 9.96 14.04
C GLU A 148 -19.86 9.60 13.12
N PRO A 149 -19.62 8.98 11.95
CA PRO A 149 -20.58 8.01 11.42
C PRO A 149 -20.69 6.83 12.41
N GLU A 150 -21.90 6.29 12.63
CA GLU A 150 -22.20 5.26 13.63
C GLU A 150 -21.33 3.98 13.54
N GLU A 151 -20.67 3.75 12.40
CA GLU A 151 -19.62 2.76 12.20
C GLU A 151 -18.64 3.30 11.13
N GLY A 152 -17.34 3.38 11.44
CA GLY A 152 -16.29 3.39 10.42
C GLY A 152 -15.32 4.58 10.42
N ASP A 153 -14.30 4.39 9.58
CA ASP A 153 -13.18 5.24 9.18
C ASP A 153 -13.49 6.76 9.11
N TRP A 154 -13.41 7.46 10.25
CA TRP A 154 -13.81 8.86 10.37
C TRP A 154 -12.75 9.83 9.85
N THR A 155 -11.57 9.87 10.47
CA THR A 155 -10.49 10.78 10.05
C THR A 155 -9.60 10.18 8.98
N HIS A 156 -9.52 8.84 8.92
CA HIS A 156 -8.54 8.09 8.14
C HIS A 156 -7.14 8.69 8.29
N MET A 157 -6.65 8.75 9.52
CA MET A 157 -5.29 9.20 9.79
C MET A 157 -4.32 8.23 9.12
N ASN A 158 -3.56 8.73 8.17
CA ASN A 158 -2.77 7.92 7.25
C ASN A 158 -1.27 8.20 7.31
N ASP A 159 -0.84 9.18 8.09
CA ASP A 159 0.56 9.60 8.13
C ASP A 159 0.90 10.37 9.41
N VAL A 160 2.14 10.24 9.87
CA VAL A 160 2.75 11.04 10.94
C VAL A 160 4.24 11.22 10.68
N GLU A 161 4.73 12.46 10.82
CA GLU A 161 6.15 12.81 10.67
C GLU A 161 6.66 13.59 11.89
N PHE A 162 7.82 13.22 12.43
CA PHE A 162 8.44 13.89 13.58
C PHE A 162 9.19 15.16 13.20
N ILE A 163 8.83 16.28 13.83
CA ILE A 163 9.51 17.56 13.67
C ILE A 163 10.40 17.84 14.87
N ASN A 164 11.72 17.82 14.65
CA ASN A 164 12.70 18.28 15.63
C ASN A 164 12.60 19.80 15.84
N GLY A 165 12.06 20.19 16.99
CA GLY A 165 11.85 21.59 17.35
C GLY A 165 13.14 22.36 17.49
N THR A 166 14.19 21.73 17.99
CA THR A 166 15.49 22.39 18.23
C THR A 166 16.12 22.84 16.92
N GLU A 167 16.00 22.03 15.86
CA GLU A 167 16.47 22.37 14.51
C GLU A 167 15.66 23.52 13.89
N ARG A 168 14.41 23.69 14.33
CA ARG A 168 13.53 24.81 13.99
C ARG A 168 13.65 26.02 14.93
N GLY A 169 14.58 25.99 15.89
CA GLY A 169 14.76 27.08 16.87
C GLY A 169 13.61 27.19 17.89
N ARG A 170 12.82 26.12 18.06
CA ARG A 170 11.72 25.99 19.02
C ARG A 170 12.19 25.24 20.28
N SER A 171 11.43 25.36 21.36
CA SER A 171 11.70 24.67 22.63
C SER A 171 10.88 23.39 22.83
N HIS A 172 10.17 22.95 21.79
CA HIS A 172 9.29 21.79 21.79
C HIS A 172 9.40 21.12 20.43
N ASP A 173 9.38 19.81 20.43
CA ASP A 173 9.18 19.00 19.23
C ASP A 173 7.68 18.88 18.92
N SER A 174 7.37 18.62 17.65
CA SER A 174 6.01 18.51 17.13
C SER A 174 5.87 17.31 16.19
N LEU A 175 4.64 17.00 15.82
CA LEU A 175 4.30 15.97 14.84
C LEU A 175 3.48 16.61 13.74
N LEU A 176 3.80 16.32 12.48
CA LEU A 176 2.97 16.62 11.33
C LEU A 176 2.07 15.41 11.08
N VAL A 177 0.78 15.64 10.84
CA VAL A 177 -0.23 14.57 10.86
C VAL A 177 -1.19 14.77 9.71
N SER A 178 -1.42 13.73 8.92
CA SER A 178 -2.43 13.76 7.85
C SER A 178 -3.73 13.10 8.28
N LEU A 179 -4.85 13.82 8.10
CA LEU A 179 -6.21 13.34 8.29
C LEU A 179 -6.90 13.31 6.93
N ARG A 180 -6.75 12.20 6.21
CA ARG A 180 -7.14 12.06 4.81
C ARG A 180 -8.61 12.41 4.56
N ASN A 181 -9.53 11.90 5.37
CA ASN A 181 -10.97 12.13 5.15
C ASN A 181 -11.40 13.56 5.50
N PHE A 182 -10.56 14.31 6.21
CA PHE A 182 -10.79 15.71 6.56
C PHE A 182 -10.14 16.68 5.57
N ASP A 183 -9.44 16.19 4.55
CA ASP A 183 -8.68 17.03 3.61
C ASP A 183 -7.73 18.00 4.36
N LEU A 184 -7.12 17.52 5.45
CA LEU A 184 -6.48 18.36 6.47
C LEU A 184 -5.17 17.75 6.99
N ILE A 185 -4.15 18.60 7.06
CA ILE A 185 -2.89 18.33 7.75
C ILE A 185 -2.81 19.22 9.00
N LEU A 186 -2.31 18.67 10.10
CA LEU A 186 -2.07 19.37 11.36
C LEU A 186 -0.61 19.25 11.77
N GLU A 187 -0.03 20.32 12.31
CA GLU A 187 1.15 20.21 13.18
C GLU A 187 0.69 20.29 14.63
N ILE A 188 1.01 19.29 15.45
CA ILE A 188 0.65 19.22 16.86
C ILE A 188 1.87 19.27 17.77
N ASN A 189 1.73 19.93 18.92
CA ASN A 189 2.80 20.02 19.91
C ASN A 189 2.99 18.69 20.67
N TYR A 190 4.04 17.94 20.36
CA TYR A 190 4.27 16.60 20.93
C TYR A 190 4.78 16.62 22.38
N THR A 191 5.72 17.51 22.70
CA THR A 191 6.48 17.46 23.96
C THR A 191 5.99 18.39 25.07
N ASN A 192 5.06 19.30 24.80
CA ASN A 192 4.64 20.33 25.75
C ASN A 192 3.12 20.37 25.98
N THR A 193 2.31 20.64 24.95
CA THR A 193 0.88 21.01 25.15
C THR A 193 -0.15 20.17 24.40
N LYS A 194 0.24 19.36 23.40
CA LYS A 194 -0.68 18.70 22.44
C LYS A 194 -1.54 19.65 21.59
N GLU A 195 -1.35 20.95 21.71
CA GLU A 195 -2.10 21.94 20.94
C GLU A 195 -1.72 21.88 19.46
N VAL A 196 -2.69 22.18 18.59
CA VAL A 196 -2.44 22.42 17.17
C VAL A 196 -1.65 23.72 17.02
N LEU A 197 -0.46 23.63 16.43
CA LEU A 197 0.47 24.73 16.18
C LEU A 197 0.27 25.34 14.78
N TRP A 198 -0.12 24.50 13.82
CA TRP A 198 -0.30 24.86 12.42
C TRP A 198 -1.27 23.89 11.74
N TYR A 199 -1.86 24.28 10.62
CA TYR A 199 -2.68 23.41 9.78
C TYR A 199 -2.67 23.86 8.31
N TYR A 200 -2.98 22.95 7.40
CA TYR A 200 -3.26 23.26 6.00
C TYR A 200 -4.33 22.34 5.44
N GLY A 201 -5.23 22.91 4.64
CA GLY A 201 -6.48 22.26 4.24
C GLY A 201 -7.71 22.89 4.89
N GLU A 202 -8.87 22.55 4.34
CA GLU A 202 -10.19 22.89 4.88
C GLU A 202 -11.14 21.75 4.47
N PRO A 203 -11.79 21.07 5.42
CA PRO A 203 -12.64 19.93 5.09
C PRO A 203 -13.70 20.25 4.03
N LYS A 204 -13.85 19.36 3.04
CA LYS A 204 -14.75 19.53 1.86
C LYS A 204 -14.34 20.62 0.87
N ASN A 205 -13.23 21.30 1.09
CA ASN A 205 -12.65 22.21 0.11
C ASN A 205 -11.61 21.50 -0.75
N HIS A 206 -12.09 20.70 -1.70
CA HIS A 206 -11.23 19.86 -2.55
C HIS A 206 -10.30 20.65 -3.49
N GLU A 207 -10.45 21.99 -3.59
CA GLU A 207 -9.50 22.82 -4.34
C GLU A 207 -8.16 23.00 -3.60
N ILE A 208 -8.18 22.94 -2.26
CA ILE A 208 -6.99 23.09 -1.41
C ILE A 208 -6.26 21.75 -1.30
N LEU A 209 -6.96 20.73 -0.80
CA LEU A 209 -6.50 19.35 -0.68
C LEU A 209 -7.66 18.40 -0.94
N TYR A 210 -7.38 17.24 -1.49
CA TYR A 210 -8.36 16.18 -1.65
C TYR A 210 -7.74 14.81 -1.35
N GLU A 211 -8.10 14.25 -0.19
CA GLU A 211 -7.65 12.95 0.32
C GLU A 211 -6.12 12.77 0.28
N GLN A 212 -5.39 13.72 0.86
CA GLN A 212 -3.94 13.80 0.82
C GLN A 212 -3.21 12.71 1.63
N HIS A 213 -1.94 12.51 1.32
CA HIS A 213 -1.02 11.59 1.99
C HIS A 213 0.38 12.20 2.15
N ASN A 214 1.21 11.57 2.99
CA ASN A 214 2.62 11.86 3.28
C ASN A 214 2.96 13.37 3.26
N PRO A 215 2.46 14.17 4.23
CA PRO A 215 3.03 15.47 4.52
C PRO A 215 4.47 15.35 5.06
N ASP A 216 5.47 15.56 4.21
CA ASP A 216 6.89 15.55 4.58
C ASP A 216 7.44 16.98 4.79
N ILE A 217 8.20 17.19 5.88
CA ILE A 217 8.80 18.49 6.19
C ILE A 217 10.23 18.62 5.65
N ARG A 218 10.43 19.57 4.74
CA ARG A 218 11.74 19.83 4.14
C ARG A 218 12.68 20.58 5.08
N GLU A 219 14.00 20.49 4.83
CA GLU A 219 15.01 21.25 5.57
C GLU A 219 14.72 22.77 5.64
N ASN A 220 14.19 23.35 4.56
CA ASN A 220 13.85 24.78 4.49
C ASN A 220 12.58 25.16 5.29
N GLY A 221 11.83 24.17 5.79
CA GLY A 221 10.60 24.33 6.57
C GLY A 221 9.33 24.17 5.77
N ASN A 222 9.40 24.13 4.44
CA ASN A 222 8.24 23.88 3.60
C ASN A 222 7.76 22.44 3.75
N ILE A 223 6.49 22.21 3.43
CA ILE A 223 5.84 20.90 3.56
C ILE A 223 5.51 20.39 2.16
N ILE A 224 6.01 19.20 1.81
CA ILE A 224 5.62 18.46 0.61
C ILE A 224 4.35 17.68 0.94
N ILE A 225 3.41 17.60 0.01
CA ILE A 225 2.15 16.89 0.21
C ILE A 225 1.80 16.14 -1.07
N CYS A 226 1.44 14.87 -0.93
CA CYS A 226 0.75 14.13 -1.97
C CYS A 226 -0.74 14.47 -1.97
N ASP A 227 -1.18 15.37 -2.84
CA ASP A 227 -2.58 15.77 -2.98
C ASP A 227 -3.31 14.80 -3.94
N SER A 228 -3.57 13.61 -3.40
CA SER A 228 -3.71 12.36 -4.15
C SER A 228 -4.86 12.35 -5.16
N GLU A 229 -6.06 12.84 -4.78
CA GLU A 229 -7.22 12.89 -5.67
C GLU A 229 -7.24 14.12 -6.58
N ASN A 230 -6.36 15.09 -6.33
CA ASN A 230 -6.07 16.19 -7.24
C ASN A 230 -4.92 15.88 -8.22
N TYR A 231 -4.40 14.65 -8.20
CA TYR A 231 -3.41 14.15 -9.16
C TYR A 231 -2.10 14.96 -9.21
N ARG A 232 -1.68 15.51 -8.06
CA ARG A 232 -0.51 16.38 -7.97
C ARG A 232 0.28 16.15 -6.68
N ILE A 233 1.55 16.54 -6.72
CA ILE A 233 2.36 16.82 -5.54
C ILE A 233 2.43 18.33 -5.39
N VAL A 234 2.34 18.86 -4.16
CA VAL A 234 2.49 20.28 -3.87
C VAL A 234 3.55 20.50 -2.79
N GLU A 235 4.26 21.62 -2.86
CA GLU A 235 5.11 22.11 -1.78
C GLU A 235 4.51 23.42 -1.27
N ILE A 236 4.21 23.45 0.03
CA ILE A 236 3.57 24.56 0.71
C ILE A 236 4.60 25.28 1.56
N ASP A 237 4.67 26.61 1.40
CA ASP A 237 5.45 27.46 2.30
C ASP A 237 4.76 27.51 3.67
N TYR A 238 5.51 27.17 4.72
CA TYR A 238 4.97 26.99 6.06
C TYR A 238 4.34 28.27 6.63
N ASP A 239 5.00 29.41 6.45
CA ASP A 239 4.58 30.68 7.06
C ASP A 239 3.43 31.33 6.30
N THR A 240 3.46 31.28 4.97
CA THR A 240 2.48 31.95 4.10
C THR A 240 1.31 31.06 3.71
N LYS A 241 1.45 29.73 3.84
CA LYS A 241 0.52 28.71 3.33
C LYS A 241 0.30 28.79 1.81
N GLU A 242 1.22 29.42 1.08
CA GLU A 242 1.17 29.48 -0.39
C GLU A 242 1.83 28.25 -1.02
N THR A 243 1.25 27.76 -2.12
CA THR A 243 1.92 26.74 -2.95
C THR A 243 3.11 27.36 -3.67
N VAL A 244 4.32 26.93 -3.34
CA VAL A 244 5.58 27.44 -3.91
C VAL A 244 6.17 26.52 -4.97
N TRP A 245 5.72 25.26 -5.01
CA TRP A 245 6.05 24.31 -6.05
C TRP A 245 4.91 23.31 -6.23
N ASP A 246 4.78 22.77 -7.43
CA ASP A 246 3.79 21.75 -7.79
C ASP A 246 4.37 20.78 -8.83
N PHE A 247 3.88 19.55 -8.85
CA PHE A 247 4.18 18.58 -9.89
C PHE A 247 2.95 17.77 -10.24
N TYR A 248 2.64 17.76 -11.53
CA TYR A 248 1.58 16.97 -12.12
C TYR A 248 2.04 16.51 -13.50
N LEU A 249 1.36 15.50 -14.01
CA LEU A 249 1.59 14.95 -15.34
C LEU A 249 0.28 15.01 -16.11
N ASP A 250 0.38 15.23 -17.42
CA ASP A 250 -0.80 15.45 -18.25
C ASP A 250 -1.54 14.13 -18.54
N PHE A 251 -2.87 14.18 -18.47
CA PHE A 251 -3.74 13.15 -19.00
C PHE A 251 -3.66 13.11 -20.54
N PRO A 252 -3.78 11.94 -21.21
CA PRO A 252 -3.97 10.59 -20.67
C PRO A 252 -2.66 9.84 -20.40
N TYR A 253 -1.51 10.46 -20.65
CA TYR A 253 -0.23 9.76 -20.69
C TYR A 253 0.63 10.15 -19.50
N GLY A 254 0.31 9.52 -18.36
CA GLY A 254 1.15 9.54 -17.19
C GLY A 254 0.69 10.46 -16.07
N GLN A 255 -0.55 10.98 -16.12
CA GLN A 255 -1.20 11.62 -14.97
C GLN A 255 -0.94 10.80 -13.69
N LEU A 256 -0.51 11.48 -12.62
CA LEU A 256 -0.37 10.82 -11.32
C LEU A 256 -1.74 10.27 -10.90
N ARG A 257 -1.78 9.07 -10.33
CA ARG A 257 -3.01 8.46 -9.85
C ARG A 257 -2.79 7.98 -8.45
N TRP A 258 -3.43 8.69 -7.52
CA TRP A 258 -3.33 8.35 -6.10
C TRP A 258 -1.87 8.30 -5.69
N ALA A 259 -1.15 9.40 -5.91
CA ALA A 259 0.19 9.54 -5.35
C ALA A 259 0.06 9.53 -3.83
N ARG A 260 0.83 8.68 -3.15
CA ARG A 260 0.65 8.44 -1.72
C ARG A 260 1.83 8.86 -0.87
N ASP A 261 2.98 8.98 -1.50
CA ASP A 261 4.21 9.19 -0.80
C ASP A 261 5.19 9.99 -1.69
N CYS A 262 5.87 10.97 -1.10
CA CYS A 262 6.81 11.85 -1.79
C CYS A 262 7.87 12.44 -0.85
N ASP A 263 9.09 11.90 -0.92
CA ASP A 263 10.19 12.32 -0.04
C ASP A 263 11.21 13.24 -0.72
N ASP A 264 11.71 14.24 0.02
CA ASP A 264 12.92 14.97 -0.34
C ASP A 264 14.19 14.15 0.00
N ILE A 265 14.60 13.30 -0.93
CA ILE A 265 15.82 12.48 -0.78
C ILE A 265 17.13 13.29 -0.92
N GLY A 266 17.05 14.63 -0.98
CA GLY A 266 18.18 15.52 -1.13
C GLY A 266 18.66 15.71 -2.58
N ASN A 267 19.68 16.55 -2.76
CA ASN A 267 20.25 16.90 -4.08
C ASN A 267 19.24 17.48 -5.10
N GLY A 268 18.08 17.97 -4.63
CA GLY A 268 17.03 18.49 -5.50
C GLY A 268 16.25 17.40 -6.24
N LEU A 269 16.19 16.20 -5.66
CA LEU A 269 15.45 15.06 -6.18
C LEU A 269 14.32 14.71 -5.23
N TYR A 270 13.14 14.43 -5.78
CA TYR A 270 12.00 13.85 -5.07
C TYR A 270 11.77 12.42 -5.53
N LEU A 271 11.46 11.54 -4.60
CA LEU A 271 11.03 10.17 -4.88
C LEU A 271 9.51 10.11 -4.66
N ILE A 272 8.74 9.81 -5.70
CA ILE A 272 7.28 9.86 -5.66
C ILE A 272 6.70 8.47 -5.89
N THR A 273 5.87 8.01 -4.97
CA THR A 273 5.10 6.76 -5.09
C THR A 273 3.76 7.02 -5.77
N ASP A 274 3.64 6.59 -7.03
CA ASP A 274 2.46 6.79 -7.89
C ASP A 274 1.62 5.50 -7.93
N SER A 275 0.88 5.28 -6.85
CA SER A 275 0.33 3.97 -6.46
C SER A 275 -0.55 3.33 -7.52
N ASN A 276 -1.58 4.03 -8.03
CA ASN A 276 -2.50 3.42 -8.99
C ASN A 276 -1.91 3.26 -10.39
N ASN A 277 -0.71 3.80 -10.64
CA ASN A 277 0.06 3.55 -11.85
C ASN A 277 1.17 2.48 -11.63
N GLY A 278 1.24 1.85 -10.46
CA GLY A 278 2.17 0.75 -10.19
C GLY A 278 3.64 1.13 -10.35
N ARG A 279 4.03 2.36 -9.98
CA ARG A 279 5.39 2.86 -10.23
C ARG A 279 5.88 3.82 -9.17
N VAL A 280 7.20 3.97 -9.11
CA VAL A 280 7.89 4.99 -8.30
C VAL A 280 8.68 5.89 -9.25
N LEU A 281 8.64 7.21 -9.05
CA LEU A 281 9.26 8.20 -9.92
C LEU A 281 10.37 8.95 -9.18
N LEU A 282 11.55 9.01 -9.78
CA LEU A 282 12.60 9.94 -9.36
C LEU A 282 12.46 11.23 -10.18
N VAL A 283 12.12 12.34 -9.53
CA VAL A 283 11.87 13.62 -10.19
C VAL A 283 12.89 14.66 -9.77
N ASN A 284 13.45 15.39 -10.72
CA ASN A 284 14.26 16.56 -10.41
C ASN A 284 13.34 17.75 -10.09
N ARG A 285 13.45 18.29 -8.87
CA ARG A 285 12.58 19.37 -8.37
C ARG A 285 12.65 20.64 -9.21
N GLU A 286 13.85 21.07 -9.60
CA GLU A 286 14.03 22.35 -10.32
C GLU A 286 13.48 22.28 -11.74
N THR A 287 13.77 21.19 -12.45
CA THR A 287 13.39 21.02 -13.86
C THR A 287 12.05 20.33 -14.06
N LYS A 288 11.47 19.75 -13.00
CA LYS A 288 10.28 18.88 -13.01
C LYS A 288 10.39 17.70 -13.98
N GLN A 289 11.62 17.25 -14.26
CA GLN A 289 11.86 16.12 -15.16
C GLN A 289 11.88 14.81 -14.39
N ILE A 290 11.18 13.81 -14.91
CA ILE A 290 11.33 12.42 -14.47
C ILE A 290 12.72 11.94 -14.93
N ILE A 291 13.57 11.66 -13.95
CA ILE A 291 14.92 11.13 -14.16
C ILE A 291 14.88 9.61 -14.33
N ARG A 292 13.99 8.94 -13.58
CA ARG A 292 13.83 7.49 -13.58
C ARG A 292 12.43 7.08 -13.14
N GLU A 293 12.00 5.93 -13.65
CA GLU A 293 10.80 5.21 -13.21
C GLU A 293 11.26 3.82 -12.71
N TYR A 294 10.79 3.41 -11.54
CA TYR A 294 11.05 2.12 -10.93
C TYR A 294 9.78 1.27 -10.87
N GLY A 295 9.96 -0.04 -10.82
CA GLY A 295 8.92 -0.97 -10.43
C GLY A 295 7.77 -1.19 -11.42
N LYS A 296 7.63 -0.39 -12.49
CA LYS A 296 6.52 -0.46 -13.47
C LYS A 296 6.14 -1.88 -13.95
N ASP A 297 7.10 -2.78 -14.05
CA ASP A 297 6.89 -4.13 -14.58
C ASP A 297 6.35 -5.13 -13.53
N TRP A 298 6.30 -4.77 -12.24
CA TRP A 298 5.99 -5.73 -11.17
C TRP A 298 5.37 -5.14 -9.89
N LEU A 299 5.53 -3.85 -9.63
CA LEU A 299 4.71 -3.12 -8.66
C LEU A 299 3.28 -3.04 -9.19
N VAL A 300 2.32 -3.10 -8.28
CA VAL A 300 0.90 -3.13 -8.63
C VAL A 300 0.19 -1.94 -8.01
N GLN A 301 0.41 -1.72 -6.71
CA GLN A 301 -0.10 -0.56 -6.00
C GLN A 301 0.84 -0.22 -4.85
N PRO A 302 2.07 0.25 -5.14
CA PRO A 302 3.01 0.60 -4.09
C PRO A 302 2.39 1.66 -3.20
N TYR A 303 2.46 1.47 -1.89
CA TYR A 303 1.90 2.40 -0.92
C TYR A 303 2.91 3.50 -0.63
N GLU A 304 4.14 3.10 -0.32
CA GLU A 304 5.24 3.97 0.11
C GLU A 304 6.55 3.46 -0.47
N SER A 305 7.48 4.37 -0.74
CA SER A 305 8.80 4.08 -1.26
C SER A 305 9.84 5.05 -0.74
N ASP A 306 10.76 4.50 0.03
CA ASP A 306 11.63 5.26 0.88
C ASP A 306 13.11 5.06 0.47
N TYR A 307 13.91 6.13 0.51
CA TYR A 307 15.32 6.11 0.08
C TYR A 307 16.27 5.94 1.26
N PHE A 308 17.16 4.95 1.16
CA PHE A 308 18.20 4.77 2.17
C PHE A 308 19.57 4.47 1.56
N GLU A 309 20.63 4.84 2.28
CA GLU A 309 22.02 4.64 1.86
C GLU A 309 22.79 3.77 2.85
N ILE A 310 23.49 2.75 2.35
CA ILE A 310 24.43 1.93 3.13
C ILE A 310 25.79 1.95 2.44
N ASN A 311 26.82 2.44 3.16
CA ASN A 311 28.21 2.49 2.68
C ASN A 311 28.40 3.21 1.33
N GLY A 312 27.63 4.28 1.05
CA GLY A 312 27.72 5.01 -0.21
C GLY A 312 26.91 4.41 -1.37
N GLN A 313 26.17 3.34 -1.13
CA GLN A 313 25.26 2.74 -2.10
C GLN A 313 23.82 3.08 -1.69
N GLY A 314 23.07 3.65 -2.63
CA GLY A 314 21.66 4.01 -2.46
C GLY A 314 20.73 2.85 -2.83
N TYR A 315 19.62 2.77 -2.11
CA TYR A 315 18.57 1.77 -2.24
C TYR A 315 17.20 2.44 -2.15
N ILE A 316 16.18 1.76 -2.66
CA ILE A 316 14.78 2.12 -2.47
C ILE A 316 14.10 0.94 -1.78
N LEU A 317 13.44 1.20 -0.65
CA LEU A 317 12.56 0.27 0.02
C LEU A 317 11.13 0.59 -0.41
N THR A 318 10.37 -0.39 -0.89
CA THR A 318 8.98 -0.15 -1.33
C THR A 318 8.05 -1.16 -0.71
N ALA A 319 7.01 -0.65 -0.05
CA ALA A 319 5.86 -1.42 0.42
C ALA A 319 4.79 -1.49 -0.69
N ASP A 320 4.32 -2.69 -1.02
CA ASP A 320 3.18 -2.90 -1.91
C ASP A 320 2.15 -3.82 -1.23
N PRO A 321 1.07 -3.26 -0.66
CA PRO A 321 0.07 -4.02 0.06
C PRO A 321 -0.69 -4.98 -0.85
N LEU A 322 -0.94 -4.61 -2.11
CA LEU A 322 -1.79 -5.39 -3.00
C LEU A 322 -1.14 -6.73 -3.38
N ILE A 323 0.19 -6.73 -3.50
CA ILE A 323 1.00 -7.96 -3.62
C ILE A 323 1.68 -8.37 -2.31
N THR A 324 1.30 -7.77 -1.18
CA THR A 324 1.80 -8.09 0.18
C THR A 324 3.31 -8.25 0.20
N SER A 325 4.04 -7.29 -0.37
CA SER A 325 5.49 -7.38 -0.52
C SER A 325 6.21 -6.15 -0.01
N LEU A 326 7.35 -6.40 0.62
CA LEU A 326 8.39 -5.41 0.89
C LEU A 326 9.55 -5.69 -0.06
N THR A 327 9.94 -4.70 -0.85
CA THR A 327 10.95 -4.88 -1.91
C THR A 327 12.08 -3.87 -1.79
N ILE A 328 13.32 -4.35 -1.91
CA ILE A 328 14.53 -3.53 -1.94
C ILE A 328 15.05 -3.48 -3.37
N MET A 329 15.17 -2.27 -3.91
CA MET A 329 15.72 -2.00 -5.23
C MET A 329 17.06 -1.26 -5.14
N ASP A 330 17.95 -1.50 -6.11
CA ASP A 330 19.10 -0.64 -6.32
C ASP A 330 18.64 0.71 -6.89
N PHE A 331 19.01 1.81 -6.24
CA PHE A 331 18.60 3.17 -6.66
C PHE A 331 19.09 3.54 -8.07
N ASN A 332 20.27 3.08 -8.49
CA ASN A 332 20.85 3.49 -9.77
C ASN A 332 20.34 2.65 -10.95
N SER A 333 20.10 1.36 -10.75
CA SER A 333 19.70 0.44 -11.82
C SER A 333 18.18 0.18 -11.82
N GLY A 334 17.51 0.28 -10.67
CA GLY A 334 16.15 -0.19 -10.44
C GLY A 334 16.02 -1.71 -10.36
N GLU A 335 17.13 -2.44 -10.26
CA GLU A 335 17.14 -3.89 -10.10
C GLU A 335 16.61 -4.28 -8.72
N VAL A 336 15.69 -5.25 -8.67
CA VAL A 336 15.22 -5.86 -7.42
C VAL A 336 16.35 -6.68 -6.81
N LEU A 337 16.83 -6.27 -5.65
CA LEU A 337 17.91 -6.93 -4.92
C LEU A 337 17.40 -7.96 -3.91
N ASN A 338 16.29 -7.63 -3.25
CA ASN A 338 15.64 -8.50 -2.29
C ASN A 338 14.14 -8.20 -2.23
N SER A 339 13.33 -9.18 -1.87
CA SER A 339 11.89 -9.00 -1.64
C SER A 339 11.38 -10.10 -0.72
N VAL A 340 10.50 -9.75 0.21
CA VAL A 340 9.73 -10.73 0.98
C VAL A 340 8.26 -10.36 0.94
N GLY A 341 7.43 -11.40 0.95
CA GLY A 341 6.03 -11.32 0.61
C GLY A 341 5.68 -12.30 -0.48
N THR A 342 4.41 -12.67 -0.56
CA THR A 342 3.90 -13.48 -1.67
C THR A 342 2.59 -12.87 -2.13
N PRO A 343 2.43 -12.46 -3.40
CA PRO A 343 1.23 -11.77 -3.87
C PRO A 343 -0.04 -12.47 -3.38
N PHE A 344 -0.67 -11.89 -2.36
CA PHE A 344 -1.82 -12.49 -1.68
C PHE A 344 -3.00 -12.68 -2.64
N ILE A 345 -3.14 -11.79 -3.62
CA ILE A 345 -4.10 -11.94 -4.74
C ILE A 345 -3.77 -13.16 -5.60
N THR A 346 -2.49 -13.40 -5.93
CA THR A 346 -2.13 -14.63 -6.63
C THR A 346 -2.48 -15.85 -5.79
N ASN A 347 -2.35 -15.78 -4.47
CA ASN A 347 -2.69 -16.88 -3.58
C ASN A 347 -4.19 -17.13 -3.45
N TYR A 348 -5.07 -16.13 -3.39
CA TYR A 348 -6.52 -16.39 -3.36
C TYR A 348 -7.05 -16.95 -4.66
N VAL A 349 -6.62 -16.41 -5.81
CA VAL A 349 -7.06 -17.00 -7.08
C VAL A 349 -6.45 -18.39 -7.26
N ARG A 350 -5.23 -18.63 -6.76
CA ARG A 350 -4.64 -19.98 -6.67
C ARG A 350 -5.43 -20.89 -5.74
N TYR A 351 -5.81 -20.48 -4.53
CA TYR A 351 -6.54 -21.29 -3.55
C TYR A 351 -7.98 -21.56 -3.98
N PHE A 352 -8.70 -20.54 -4.45
CA PHE A 352 -10.00 -20.69 -5.07
C PHE A 352 -9.89 -21.65 -6.25
N GLY A 353 -8.88 -21.47 -7.09
CA GLY A 353 -8.59 -22.38 -8.19
C GLY A 353 -8.31 -23.80 -7.73
N ILE A 354 -7.52 -24.00 -6.68
CA ILE A 354 -7.23 -25.31 -6.08
C ILE A 354 -8.51 -25.95 -5.55
N LEU A 355 -9.34 -25.23 -4.78
CA LEU A 355 -10.59 -25.74 -4.22
C LEU A 355 -11.58 -26.15 -5.30
N VAL A 356 -11.74 -25.30 -6.32
CA VAL A 356 -12.58 -25.57 -7.49
C VAL A 356 -12.04 -26.81 -8.23
N ASN A 357 -10.73 -26.92 -8.45
CA ASN A 357 -10.12 -28.09 -9.10
C ASN A 357 -10.22 -29.37 -8.25
N ILE A 358 -10.12 -29.28 -6.91
CA ILE A 358 -10.33 -30.41 -6.00
C ILE A 358 -11.78 -30.90 -6.08
N TYR A 359 -12.75 -29.99 -6.11
CA TYR A 359 -14.16 -30.32 -6.23
C TYR A 359 -14.44 -31.09 -7.53
N TYR A 360 -14.08 -30.52 -8.68
CA TYR A 360 -14.32 -31.17 -9.98
C TYR A 360 -13.47 -32.43 -10.17
N GLY A 361 -12.23 -32.44 -9.69
CA GLY A 361 -11.39 -33.64 -9.66
C GLY A 361 -12.00 -34.76 -8.81
N THR A 362 -12.64 -34.42 -7.69
CA THR A 362 -13.38 -35.38 -6.85
C THR A 362 -14.58 -35.94 -7.59
N LEU A 363 -15.38 -35.10 -8.26
CA LEU A 363 -16.50 -35.55 -9.09
C LEU A 363 -16.03 -36.50 -10.19
N PHE A 364 -14.93 -36.17 -10.87
CA PHE A 364 -14.31 -37.03 -11.85
C PHE A 364 -13.87 -38.38 -11.26
N ILE A 365 -13.20 -38.39 -10.10
CA ILE A 365 -12.77 -39.63 -9.43
C ILE A 365 -13.98 -40.49 -9.04
N VAL A 366 -15.06 -39.88 -8.54
CA VAL A 366 -16.30 -40.59 -8.18
C VAL A 366 -16.93 -41.21 -9.42
N ALA A 367 -17.09 -40.44 -10.50
CA ALA A 367 -17.59 -40.95 -11.77
C ALA A 367 -16.71 -42.09 -12.31
N PHE A 368 -15.39 -41.93 -12.26
CA PHE A 368 -14.42 -42.92 -12.72
C PHE A 368 -14.47 -44.23 -11.90
N LYS A 369 -14.71 -44.14 -10.59
CA LYS A 369 -14.90 -45.30 -9.70
C LYS A 369 -16.23 -46.02 -9.96
N ASN A 370 -17.30 -45.26 -10.21
CA ASN A 370 -18.65 -45.78 -10.43
C ASN A 370 -18.88 -46.32 -11.84
N SER A 371 -17.97 -46.07 -12.79
CA SER A 371 -18.07 -46.63 -14.13
C SER A 371 -18.05 -48.17 -14.10
N PRO A 372 -18.99 -48.84 -14.81
CA PRO A 372 -19.04 -50.31 -14.89
C PRO A 372 -17.88 -50.90 -15.71
N GLU A 373 -17.16 -50.07 -16.47
CA GLU A 373 -16.05 -50.49 -17.31
C GLU A 373 -14.83 -50.90 -16.48
N LYS A 374 -14.07 -51.91 -16.93
CA LYS A 374 -12.91 -52.42 -16.16
C LYS A 374 -11.58 -51.81 -16.59
N LYS A 375 -11.42 -51.54 -17.89
CA LYS A 375 -10.18 -50.97 -18.44
C LYS A 375 -10.24 -49.45 -18.39
N ILE A 376 -9.13 -48.83 -17.98
CA ILE A 376 -9.00 -47.36 -17.87
C ILE A 376 -9.45 -46.65 -19.17
N ARG A 377 -9.02 -47.16 -20.33
CA ARG A 377 -9.38 -46.58 -21.64
C ARG A 377 -10.89 -46.60 -21.90
N ASP A 378 -11.58 -47.63 -21.44
CA ASP A 378 -13.01 -47.80 -21.64
C ASP A 378 -13.80 -47.00 -20.60
N LYS A 379 -13.29 -46.90 -19.35
CA LYS A 379 -13.80 -45.97 -18.32
C LYS A 379 -13.79 -44.51 -18.80
N LEU A 380 -12.72 -44.05 -19.43
CA LEU A 380 -12.65 -42.68 -19.96
C LEU A 380 -13.60 -42.44 -21.16
N ARG A 381 -14.22 -43.48 -21.71
CA ARG A 381 -15.22 -43.40 -22.79
C ARG A 381 -16.66 -43.49 -22.27
N ASP A 382 -16.84 -43.92 -21.02
CA ASP A 382 -18.11 -43.85 -20.32
C ASP A 382 -18.61 -42.41 -20.32
N SER A 383 -19.87 -42.21 -20.72
CA SER A 383 -20.49 -40.90 -20.83
C SER A 383 -20.43 -40.10 -19.53
N ASN A 384 -20.61 -40.72 -18.37
CA ASN A 384 -20.60 -40.01 -17.08
C ASN A 384 -19.18 -39.57 -16.70
N VAL A 385 -18.19 -40.45 -16.90
CA VAL A 385 -16.77 -40.12 -16.67
C VAL A 385 -16.29 -39.05 -17.63
N TYR A 386 -16.72 -39.13 -18.89
CA TYR A 386 -16.34 -38.22 -19.95
C TYR A 386 -16.87 -36.80 -19.72
N ILE A 387 -18.09 -36.66 -19.20
CA ILE A 387 -18.67 -35.37 -18.82
C ILE A 387 -17.88 -34.72 -17.69
N GLU A 388 -17.60 -35.46 -16.60
CA GLU A 388 -16.83 -34.91 -15.48
C GLU A 388 -15.38 -34.56 -15.84
N LEU A 389 -14.78 -35.32 -16.77
CA LEU A 389 -13.46 -34.98 -17.32
C LEU A 389 -13.49 -33.65 -18.08
N ILE A 390 -14.52 -33.42 -18.90
CA ILE A 390 -14.69 -32.15 -19.61
C ILE A 390 -14.88 -31.01 -18.61
N HIS A 391 -15.74 -31.17 -17.62
CA HIS A 391 -15.95 -30.15 -16.59
C HIS A 391 -14.66 -29.81 -15.85
N THR A 392 -13.94 -30.82 -15.37
CA THR A 392 -12.67 -30.64 -14.66
C THR A 392 -11.69 -29.81 -15.48
N VAL A 393 -11.54 -30.12 -16.76
CA VAL A 393 -10.55 -29.43 -17.59
C VAL A 393 -11.02 -28.04 -18.02
N LEU A 394 -12.30 -27.89 -18.37
CA LEU A 394 -12.85 -26.59 -18.75
C LEU A 394 -12.81 -25.61 -17.57
N VAL A 395 -13.11 -26.09 -16.37
CA VAL A 395 -13.02 -25.29 -15.15
C VAL A 395 -11.57 -24.94 -14.82
N PHE A 396 -10.63 -25.88 -14.96
CA PHE A 396 -9.21 -25.58 -14.84
C PHE A 396 -8.79 -24.41 -15.73
N PHE A 397 -9.23 -24.41 -16.99
CA PHE A 397 -8.95 -23.32 -17.93
C PHE A 397 -9.62 -22.00 -17.60
N ILE A 398 -10.90 -22.02 -17.21
CA ILE A 398 -11.62 -20.80 -16.82
C ILE A 398 -10.96 -20.18 -15.60
N VAL A 399 -10.66 -20.98 -14.58
CA VAL A 399 -9.96 -20.53 -13.38
C VAL A 399 -8.60 -19.95 -13.73
N THR A 400 -7.83 -20.64 -14.58
CA THR A 400 -6.51 -20.15 -15.02
C THR A 400 -6.63 -18.84 -15.79
N TYR A 401 -7.57 -18.74 -16.73
CA TYR A 401 -7.83 -17.53 -17.49
C TYR A 401 -8.27 -16.38 -16.59
N LEU A 402 -9.20 -16.62 -15.67
CA LEU A 402 -9.63 -15.60 -14.72
C LEU A 402 -8.46 -15.17 -13.83
N ALA A 403 -7.63 -16.09 -13.34
CA ALA A 403 -6.42 -15.78 -12.59
C ALA A 403 -5.47 -14.89 -13.37
N THR A 404 -5.13 -15.27 -14.60
CA THR A 404 -4.26 -14.49 -15.47
C THR A 404 -4.90 -13.15 -15.85
N TYR A 405 -6.22 -13.09 -16.02
CA TYR A 405 -6.95 -11.86 -16.32
C TYR A 405 -7.03 -10.92 -15.13
N PHE A 406 -7.20 -11.44 -13.91
CA PHE A 406 -7.14 -10.64 -12.69
C PHE A 406 -5.73 -10.11 -12.46
N VAL A 407 -4.70 -10.95 -12.66
CA VAL A 407 -3.31 -10.51 -12.63
C VAL A 407 -3.06 -9.44 -13.70
N TYR A 408 -3.54 -9.64 -14.93
CA TYR A 408 -3.44 -8.63 -16.00
C TYR A 408 -4.16 -7.31 -15.63
N LEU A 409 -5.36 -7.37 -15.05
CA LEU A 409 -6.08 -6.16 -14.62
C LEU A 409 -5.39 -5.47 -13.43
N ALA A 410 -4.69 -6.23 -12.59
CA ALA A 410 -3.88 -5.70 -11.51
C ALA A 410 -2.58 -5.06 -12.07
N GLU A 411 -1.83 -5.80 -12.89
CA GLU A 411 -0.54 -5.41 -13.47
C GLU A 411 -0.64 -4.24 -14.45
N PHE A 412 -1.68 -4.19 -15.28
CA PHE A 412 -1.84 -3.13 -16.28
C PHE A 412 -2.77 -2.01 -15.81
N GLY A 413 -3.30 -2.08 -14.60
CA GLY A 413 -4.32 -1.17 -14.09
C GLY A 413 -5.60 -1.17 -14.96
N LEU A 414 -6.77 -1.17 -14.33
CA LEU A 414 -8.00 -0.83 -15.07
C LEU A 414 -7.88 0.57 -15.71
N GLN A 415 -7.05 1.44 -15.12
CA GLN A 415 -6.85 2.82 -15.52
C GLN A 415 -6.12 2.98 -16.86
N ASP A 416 -5.03 2.25 -17.14
CA ASP A 416 -4.36 2.36 -18.45
C ASP A 416 -5.29 1.92 -19.59
N ILE A 417 -6.14 0.92 -19.33
CA ILE A 417 -7.17 0.49 -20.28
C ILE A 417 -8.21 1.60 -20.51
N ILE A 418 -8.68 2.23 -19.42
CA ILE A 418 -9.61 3.36 -19.50
C ILE A 418 -8.96 4.52 -20.26
N ASP A 419 -7.71 4.86 -19.96
CA ASP A 419 -6.97 5.96 -20.59
C ASP A 419 -6.77 5.70 -22.07
N ALA A 420 -6.39 4.48 -22.45
CA ALA A 420 -6.31 4.10 -23.85
C ALA A 420 -7.68 4.18 -24.56
N ILE A 421 -8.78 3.86 -23.88
CA ILE A 421 -10.13 3.99 -24.45
C ILE A 421 -10.51 5.46 -24.62
N VAL A 422 -10.28 6.30 -23.59
CA VAL A 422 -10.64 7.72 -23.59
C VAL A 422 -9.77 8.51 -24.55
N ALA A 423 -8.46 8.25 -24.62
CA ALA A 423 -7.53 8.90 -25.54
C ALA A 423 -7.86 8.65 -27.02
N ASN A 424 -8.57 7.55 -27.32
CA ASN A 424 -8.98 7.17 -28.67
C ASN A 424 -10.42 7.64 -29.03
N GLN A 425 -11.09 8.39 -28.15
CA GLN A 425 -12.37 9.07 -28.41
C GLN A 425 -12.16 10.55 -28.69
#